data_AF-A0A7G9FVC0-F1
#
_entry.id   AF-A0A7G9FVC0-F1
#
_cell.length_a   1.000
_cell.length_b   1.000
_cell.length_c   1.000
_cell.angle_alpha   90.00
_cell.angle_beta   90.00
_cell.angle_gamma   90.00
#
_symmetry.space_group_name_H-M   'P 1'
#
loop_
_entity.id
_entity.type
_entity.pdbx_description
1 polymer ?
#
loop_
_entity_poly.entity_id
_entity_poly.type
_entity_poly.pdbx_seq_one_letter_code
_entity_poly.pdbx_strand_id
1 'polypeptide(L)'
;MGKLKTKLLFPLLATCILMSGMTVSANTGIERSSTGEAFTLDRYNQNIYDGKMKEEVYFCPVTLTKTEKGQHLYAAEYTGNILNSKWTLEYSEHYCIHSSYPDGNNWMGFSFGRQSCKTTKCQPGWIATCAKCGREITILFYSTKDTISQIKSLTNGDCFISNCVDPNCNNLENGAGINHKCDEISWNRYTIQYNGSGANGGYITNSYHYYNNNTVFEGKTVSPQTKLSTNVFYRTGYVFDCWNTKRDGSGQKFENEDDFLNIQNKLNLGNSDNGKVVILYAQWKPAYSTLVINPNGGSYNGETTITQRFRTVYSLDSDKLTPPTDATVSYDTQGGYEIESTHTTTHFSGWTFANPLRGMFSEKYKQYLFGAYDTNNIFASTKSDWYDGCVDTVTANYTGDSFKLPEATYPNGDNPEDQKRFGGWYADPDCTIFVGGPGDDFSTDHDTTLYAKWSTLHLDSEENWTANKGKGAVDLSWIQTDSADKVFKIYQKKENGNWTEVKSATSITDDLGEVKASFVRNTDDENTEQIYTVPYSGIYEFILNGAQGGNHGNLIGGNGGKVTGRIYLYEGETLVVGVGSQDGKGTRYKGGTAFRQKLDQTGAAGVGRETNQIYYYQGEEH
;
A
#
# COMPACT_ATOMS: atom_id res chain seq x y z
N MET A 1 -89.33 39.63 0.34
CA MET A 1 -88.50 40.84 0.57
C MET A 1 -89.14 41.57 1.74
N GLY A 2 -88.59 41.49 2.96
CA GLY A 2 -87.74 42.54 3.56
C GLY A 2 -88.57 43.78 3.91
N LYS A 3 -88.61 44.38 5.10
CA LYS A 3 -87.77 44.37 6.30
C LYS A 3 -88.57 45.07 7.42
N LEU A 4 -88.22 44.72 8.66
CA LEU A 4 -88.20 45.52 9.90
C LEU A 4 -89.33 46.53 10.21
N LYS A 5 -89.94 46.33 11.38
CA LYS A 5 -90.28 47.42 12.30
C LYS A 5 -89.68 47.17 13.68
N THR A 6 -89.21 48.26 14.26
CA THR A 6 -88.35 48.36 15.43
C THR A 6 -89.17 48.71 16.68
N LYS A 7 -88.63 48.29 17.85
CA LYS A 7 -88.77 48.85 19.21
C LYS A 7 -90.11 48.69 19.95
N LEU A 8 -90.06 48.00 21.08
CA LEU A 8 -90.06 48.62 22.43
C LEU A 8 -89.94 47.53 23.48
N LEU A 9 -89.06 47.68 24.48
CA LEU A 9 -89.36 47.35 25.89
C LEU A 9 -88.24 47.84 26.80
N PHE A 10 -88.63 48.70 27.74
CA PHE A 10 -87.86 49.12 28.92
C PHE A 10 -87.90 48.00 29.99
N PRO A 11 -86.95 47.98 30.94
CA PRO A 11 -86.59 46.83 31.75
C PRO A 11 -87.38 46.76 33.06
N LEU A 12 -87.53 45.56 33.62
CA LEU A 12 -87.79 45.36 35.04
C LEU A 12 -86.58 44.66 35.67
N LEU A 13 -85.97 45.35 36.64
CA LEU A 13 -84.96 44.81 37.54
C LEU A 13 -85.55 43.64 38.34
N ALA A 14 -84.83 42.53 38.38
CA ALA A 14 -84.82 41.62 39.52
C ALA A 14 -83.36 41.26 39.83
N THR A 15 -82.84 41.91 40.87
CA THR A 15 -81.55 41.61 41.52
C THR A 15 -81.55 40.23 42.14
N CYS A 16 -80.63 39.36 41.71
CA CYS A 16 -80.07 38.29 42.52
C CYS A 16 -78.61 38.04 42.11
N ILE A 17 -77.71 38.62 42.92
CA ILE A 17 -76.40 38.13 43.35
C ILE A 17 -75.58 37.32 42.32
N LEU A 18 -74.48 37.95 41.88
CA LEU A 18 -73.33 37.31 41.23
C LEU A 18 -72.83 36.11 42.05
N MET A 19 -73.07 34.90 41.55
CA MET A 19 -72.12 33.79 41.68
C MET A 19 -71.50 33.55 40.31
N SER A 20 -70.18 33.63 40.28
CA SER A 20 -69.31 33.39 39.13
C SER A 20 -69.62 32.04 38.45
N GLY A 21 -70.09 32.12 37.20
CA GLY A 21 -69.68 31.25 36.10
C GLY A 21 -69.75 29.73 36.32
N MET A 22 -70.94 29.20 36.59
CA MET A 22 -71.25 27.80 36.30
C MET A 22 -72.58 27.74 35.55
N THR A 23 -72.54 27.58 34.23
CA THR A 23 -73.72 27.18 33.47
C THR A 23 -74.01 25.71 33.76
N VAL A 24 -74.75 25.46 34.84
CA VAL A 24 -75.32 24.14 35.14
C VAL A 24 -76.45 23.89 34.16
N SER A 25 -76.19 23.06 33.15
CA SER A 25 -77.25 22.41 32.36
C SER A 25 -77.88 21.33 33.25
N ALA A 26 -78.87 21.71 34.06
CA ALA A 26 -79.47 20.85 35.09
C ALA A 26 -80.15 19.57 34.57
N ASN A 27 -80.21 19.32 33.26
CA ASN A 27 -80.93 18.19 32.67
C ASN A 27 -80.06 17.18 31.91
N THR A 28 -78.73 17.36 31.82
CA THR A 28 -77.87 16.49 30.98
C THR A 28 -76.98 15.53 31.77
N GLY A 29 -76.79 15.74 33.07
CA GLY A 29 -75.85 14.94 33.89
C GLY A 29 -74.38 15.18 33.55
N ILE A 30 -74.06 16.19 32.74
CA ILE A 30 -72.69 16.54 32.30
C ILE A 30 -72.37 17.93 32.83
N GLU A 31 -71.30 18.05 33.59
CA GLU A 31 -70.80 19.31 34.14
C GLU A 31 -69.36 19.55 33.65
N ARG A 32 -69.08 20.74 33.13
CA ARG A 32 -67.75 21.17 32.67
C ARG A 32 -67.11 22.05 33.73
N SER A 33 -65.79 21.94 33.88
CA SER A 33 -65.03 22.82 34.76
C SER A 33 -65.06 24.27 34.27
N SER A 34 -64.74 25.20 35.17
CA SER A 34 -64.59 26.62 34.81
C SER A 34 -63.46 26.89 33.81
N THR A 35 -62.45 26.00 33.74
CA THR A 35 -61.37 26.07 32.74
C THR A 35 -61.80 25.55 31.37
N GLY A 36 -62.88 24.74 31.31
CA GLY A 36 -63.34 24.06 30.10
C GLY A 36 -62.55 22.79 29.75
N GLU A 37 -61.40 22.58 30.38
CA GLU A 37 -60.44 21.49 30.11
C GLU A 37 -60.81 20.16 30.78
N ALA A 38 -61.84 20.15 31.63
CA ALA A 38 -62.30 18.94 32.29
C ALA A 38 -63.82 18.86 32.38
N PHE A 39 -64.34 17.65 32.53
CA PHE A 39 -65.75 17.42 32.80
C PHE A 39 -65.96 16.25 33.78
N THR A 40 -67.11 16.28 34.44
CA THR A 40 -67.61 15.21 35.29
C THR A 40 -69.00 14.78 34.82
N LEU A 41 -69.34 13.54 35.14
CA LEU A 41 -70.62 12.93 34.80
C LEU A 41 -71.39 12.58 36.08
N ASP A 42 -72.70 12.78 36.05
CA ASP A 42 -73.64 12.37 37.10
C ASP A 42 -73.23 12.79 38.52
N ARG A 43 -72.57 13.94 38.63
CA ARG A 43 -72.12 14.48 39.91
C ARG A 43 -73.35 14.72 40.79
N TYR A 44 -73.35 14.13 41.98
CA TYR A 44 -74.46 14.14 42.94
C TYR A 44 -75.73 13.36 42.50
N ASN A 45 -75.68 12.60 41.40
CA ASN A 45 -76.78 11.74 41.00
C ASN A 45 -76.78 10.44 41.81
N GLN A 46 -77.64 10.40 42.84
CA GLN A 46 -77.77 9.26 43.74
C GLN A 46 -78.61 8.10 43.16
N ASN A 47 -79.19 8.25 41.96
CA ASN A 47 -79.88 7.16 41.26
C ASN A 47 -78.83 6.31 40.53
N ILE A 48 -78.40 5.25 41.19
CA ILE A 48 -77.32 4.38 40.73
C ILE A 48 -77.85 3.48 39.64
N TYR A 49 -77.22 3.54 38.48
CA TYR A 49 -77.61 2.72 37.34
C TYR A 49 -77.21 1.26 37.56
N ASP A 50 -78.19 0.36 37.60
CA ASP A 50 -77.99 -1.09 37.71
C ASP A 50 -77.99 -1.74 36.32
N GLY A 51 -76.90 -1.49 35.58
CA GLY A 51 -76.70 -1.97 34.23
C GLY A 51 -76.09 -3.36 34.17
N LYS A 52 -76.34 -4.09 33.07
CA LYS A 52 -75.71 -5.41 32.85
C LYS A 52 -74.33 -5.23 32.24
N MET A 53 -73.35 -6.01 32.71
CA MET A 53 -72.03 -6.10 32.07
C MET A 53 -72.16 -6.36 30.57
N LYS A 54 -71.32 -5.69 29.78
CA LYS A 54 -71.33 -5.69 28.30
C LYS A 54 -72.56 -5.05 27.67
N GLU A 55 -73.40 -4.35 28.43
CA GLU A 55 -74.44 -3.50 27.86
C GLU A 55 -73.82 -2.41 26.97
N GLU A 56 -74.46 -2.13 25.83
CA GLU A 56 -73.94 -1.17 24.85
C GLU A 56 -74.89 0.00 24.61
N VAL A 57 -74.30 1.18 24.40
CA VAL A 57 -74.95 2.35 23.82
C VAL A 57 -74.30 2.62 22.47
N TYR A 58 -75.02 2.32 21.39
CA TYR A 58 -74.51 2.40 20.03
C TYR A 58 -74.90 3.71 19.34
N PHE A 59 -73.96 4.32 18.62
CA PHE A 59 -74.19 5.55 17.84
C PHE A 59 -73.96 5.36 16.35
N CYS A 60 -72.82 4.79 15.97
CA CYS A 60 -72.43 4.63 14.57
C CYS A 60 -71.45 3.46 14.39
N PRO A 61 -71.32 2.91 13.18
CA PRO A 61 -70.41 1.80 12.94
C PRO A 61 -68.96 2.28 12.97
N VAL A 62 -68.04 1.39 13.36
CA VAL A 62 -66.61 1.62 13.18
C VAL A 62 -66.29 1.66 11.69
N THR A 63 -65.67 2.75 11.24
CA THR A 63 -65.26 2.93 9.84
C THR A 63 -63.76 2.68 9.71
N LEU A 64 -63.38 1.41 9.70
CA LEU A 64 -61.97 1.01 9.63
C LEU A 64 -61.31 1.53 8.35
N THR A 65 -60.16 2.16 8.53
CA THR A 65 -59.32 2.59 7.42
C THR A 65 -58.77 1.38 6.66
N LYS A 66 -59.03 1.32 5.35
CA LYS A 66 -58.52 0.25 4.47
C LYS A 66 -57.12 0.61 3.97
N THR A 67 -56.19 -0.33 4.08
CA THR A 67 -54.82 -0.21 3.54
C THR A 67 -54.73 -0.70 2.11
N GLU A 68 -53.93 -0.04 1.28
CA GLU A 68 -53.52 -0.50 -0.06
C GLU A 68 -52.25 -1.35 0.00
N LYS A 69 -51.80 -1.85 -1.16
CA LYS A 69 -50.58 -2.66 -1.25
C LYS A 69 -49.37 -1.87 -0.71
N GLY A 70 -48.66 -2.45 0.25
CA GLY A 70 -47.44 -1.85 0.81
C GLY A 70 -47.71 -0.80 1.88
N GLN A 71 -48.92 -0.76 2.42
CA GLN A 71 -49.31 0.08 3.54
C GLN A 71 -49.61 -0.75 4.79
N HIS A 72 -49.49 -0.12 5.95
CA HIS A 72 -49.93 -0.62 7.25
C HIS A 72 -50.64 0.48 8.05
N LEU A 73 -51.41 0.07 9.05
CA LEU A 73 -51.98 0.99 10.05
C LEU A 73 -50.98 1.17 11.18
N TYR A 74 -50.83 2.41 11.64
CA TYR A 74 -50.05 2.73 12.83
C TYR A 74 -50.85 3.67 13.75
N ALA A 75 -50.51 3.64 15.04
CA ALA A 75 -51.14 4.47 16.05
C ALA A 75 -50.54 5.88 16.05
N ALA A 76 -51.16 6.79 15.31
CA ALA A 76 -50.74 8.19 15.24
C ALA A 76 -51.33 9.02 16.39
N GLU A 77 -50.61 10.08 16.77
CA GLU A 77 -51.16 11.10 17.64
C GLU A 77 -52.42 11.71 16.99
N TYR A 78 -53.49 11.87 17.78
CA TYR A 78 -54.77 12.36 17.29
C TYR A 78 -55.13 13.66 18.01
N THR A 79 -55.38 14.73 17.27
CA THR A 79 -55.80 16.01 17.86
C THR A 79 -57.27 16.28 17.56
N GLY A 80 -58.06 16.62 18.58
CA GLY A 80 -59.46 17.01 18.43
C GLY A 80 -60.46 15.96 18.90
N ASN A 81 -61.65 15.96 18.29
CA ASN A 81 -62.80 15.20 18.78
C ASN A 81 -62.79 13.75 18.31
N ILE A 82 -62.78 12.83 19.27
CA ILE A 82 -62.94 11.39 19.08
C ILE A 82 -64.45 11.12 18.99
N LEU A 83 -64.93 10.73 17.80
CA LEU A 83 -66.31 10.26 17.64
C LEU A 83 -66.45 8.86 18.27
N ASN A 84 -67.49 8.66 19.06
CA ASN A 84 -67.76 7.38 19.71
C ASN A 84 -68.63 6.51 18.79
N SER A 85 -68.17 5.30 18.48
CA SER A 85 -69.01 4.30 17.80
C SER A 85 -70.02 3.72 18.77
N LYS A 86 -69.55 3.36 19.96
CA LYS A 86 -70.35 2.85 21.05
C LYS A 86 -69.69 3.10 22.41
N TRP A 87 -70.49 3.00 23.45
CA TRP A 87 -70.05 2.78 24.82
C TRP A 87 -70.37 1.35 25.23
N THR A 88 -69.50 0.73 26.01
CA THR A 88 -69.73 -0.60 26.60
C THR A 88 -69.56 -0.51 28.11
N LEU A 89 -70.53 -1.03 28.86
CA LEU A 89 -70.45 -1.14 30.31
C LEU A 89 -69.48 -2.27 30.66
N GLU A 90 -68.32 -1.90 31.22
CA GLU A 90 -67.21 -2.80 31.51
C GLU A 90 -66.95 -2.93 33.01
N TYR A 91 -67.70 -2.20 33.83
CA TYR A 91 -67.58 -2.26 35.28
C TYR A 91 -68.92 -1.96 35.97
N SER A 92 -69.60 -2.99 36.48
CA SER A 92 -70.95 -2.87 37.07
C SER A 92 -70.96 -2.38 38.52
N GLU A 93 -69.88 -2.59 39.28
CA GLU A 93 -69.80 -2.23 40.70
C GLU A 93 -68.57 -1.36 40.96
N HIS A 94 -68.76 -0.09 41.32
CA HIS A 94 -67.67 0.80 41.72
C HIS A 94 -67.85 1.23 43.18
N TYR A 95 -66.85 0.87 44.00
CA TYR A 95 -66.75 1.31 45.38
C TYR A 95 -65.85 2.55 45.46
N CYS A 96 -66.09 3.40 46.44
CA CYS A 96 -65.25 4.56 46.70
C CYS A 96 -63.86 4.10 47.19
N ILE A 97 -62.79 4.42 46.45
CA ILE A 97 -61.40 4.00 46.75
C ILE A 97 -60.55 5.25 47.04
N HIS A 98 -59.85 5.26 48.17
CA HIS A 98 -59.26 6.48 48.76
C HIS A 98 -57.73 6.43 48.88
N SER A 99 -57.04 5.88 47.90
CA SER A 99 -55.61 5.52 48.06
C SER A 99 -54.63 6.67 47.75
N SER A 100 -55.04 7.70 47.02
CA SER A 100 -54.17 8.84 46.66
C SER A 100 -54.99 10.04 46.18
N TYR A 101 -54.58 11.25 46.56
CA TYR A 101 -55.21 12.51 46.15
C TYR A 101 -54.15 13.50 45.61
N PRO A 102 -54.49 14.36 44.64
CA PRO A 102 -53.63 15.49 44.26
C PRO A 102 -53.55 16.51 45.41
N ASP A 103 -52.57 17.41 45.37
CA ASP A 103 -52.42 18.48 46.35
C ASP A 103 -53.61 19.45 46.32
N GLY A 104 -54.13 19.82 47.50
CA GLY A 104 -55.30 20.69 47.64
C GLY A 104 -56.64 19.98 47.40
N ASN A 105 -57.75 20.72 47.51
CA ASN A 105 -59.12 20.17 47.41
C ASN A 105 -59.82 20.58 46.10
N ASN A 106 -59.03 20.90 45.07
CA ASN A 106 -59.52 21.23 43.75
C ASN A 106 -58.59 20.59 42.71
N TRP A 107 -59.16 19.96 41.69
CA TRP A 107 -58.39 19.43 40.57
C TRP A 107 -59.11 19.73 39.26
N MET A 108 -58.39 20.31 38.30
CA MET A 108 -58.91 20.78 37.00
C MET A 108 -60.21 21.61 37.09
N GLY A 109 -60.38 22.40 38.15
CA GLY A 109 -61.56 23.24 38.37
C GLY A 109 -62.71 22.57 39.13
N PHE A 110 -62.59 21.31 39.53
CA PHE A 110 -63.59 20.63 40.37
C PHE A 110 -63.12 20.48 41.81
N SER A 111 -63.93 20.94 42.76
CA SER A 111 -63.67 20.76 44.19
C SER A 111 -64.01 19.34 44.66
N PHE A 112 -63.24 18.75 45.57
CA PHE A 112 -63.47 17.40 46.07
C PHE A 112 -63.20 17.26 47.58
N GLY A 113 -63.86 16.28 48.20
CA GLY A 113 -63.66 15.88 49.60
C GLY A 113 -62.53 14.87 49.80
N ARG A 114 -62.18 14.56 51.06
CA ARG A 114 -61.15 13.55 51.42
C ARG A 114 -61.60 12.64 52.57
N GLN A 115 -62.90 12.53 52.79
CA GLN A 115 -63.46 11.80 53.94
C GLN A 115 -63.51 10.29 53.67
N SER A 116 -63.48 9.45 54.69
CA SER A 116 -63.75 8.02 54.49
C SER A 116 -65.22 7.80 54.12
N CYS A 117 -65.48 7.46 52.86
CA CYS A 117 -66.81 7.15 52.38
C CYS A 117 -67.26 5.78 52.91
N LYS A 118 -68.44 5.73 53.52
CA LYS A 118 -69.09 4.47 53.95
C LYS A 118 -70.22 4.04 52.99
N THR A 119 -70.38 4.73 51.86
CA THR A 119 -71.39 4.37 50.86
C THR A 119 -70.80 3.34 49.89
N THR A 120 -71.64 2.41 49.43
CA THR A 120 -71.26 1.33 48.51
C THR A 120 -71.72 1.59 47.08
N LYS A 121 -72.08 2.83 46.74
CA LYS A 121 -72.80 3.10 45.50
C LYS A 121 -72.23 4.29 44.72
N CYS A 122 -71.30 4.01 43.80
CA CYS A 122 -70.95 4.92 42.71
C CYS A 122 -71.52 4.41 41.39
N GLN A 123 -71.57 5.27 40.37
CA GLN A 123 -72.08 4.89 39.05
C GLN A 123 -71.19 3.82 38.38
N PRO A 124 -71.74 2.96 37.51
CA PRO A 124 -70.96 1.96 36.80
C PRO A 124 -70.05 2.59 35.73
N GLY A 125 -68.96 1.89 35.42
CA GLY A 125 -67.91 2.33 34.50
C GLY A 125 -68.14 1.87 33.05
N TRP A 126 -68.05 2.82 32.14
CA TRP A 126 -68.18 2.61 30.70
C TRP A 126 -66.86 2.87 29.97
N ILE A 127 -66.61 2.13 28.90
CA ILE A 127 -65.49 2.35 27.98
C ILE A 127 -66.03 2.79 26.62
N ALA A 128 -65.49 3.88 26.07
CA ALA A 128 -65.82 4.34 24.72
C ALA A 128 -65.00 3.59 23.66
N THR A 129 -65.63 3.29 22.53
CA THR A 129 -64.95 2.79 21.32
C THR A 129 -64.86 3.90 20.28
N CYS A 130 -63.65 4.19 19.78
CA CYS A 130 -63.46 5.17 18.70
C CYS A 130 -64.11 4.71 17.39
N ALA A 131 -64.93 5.56 16.78
CA ALA A 131 -65.61 5.25 15.53
C ALA A 131 -64.68 5.18 14.30
N LYS A 132 -63.50 5.80 14.37
CA LYS A 132 -62.53 5.77 13.26
C LYS A 132 -61.70 4.48 13.27
N CYS A 133 -61.09 4.14 14.39
CA CYS A 133 -60.14 3.01 14.45
C CYS A 133 -60.68 1.77 15.18
N GLY A 134 -61.80 1.88 15.89
CA GLY A 134 -62.35 0.77 16.69
C GLY A 134 -61.59 0.48 17.97
N ARG A 135 -60.52 1.23 18.28
CA ARG A 135 -59.80 1.10 19.55
C ARG A 135 -60.58 1.71 20.71
N GLU A 136 -60.45 1.09 21.86
CA GLU A 136 -61.02 1.57 23.12
C GLU A 136 -60.28 2.81 23.62
N ILE A 137 -61.03 3.72 24.22
CA ILE A 137 -60.49 4.82 25.01
C ILE A 137 -60.30 4.27 26.42
N THR A 138 -59.05 3.93 26.77
CA THR A 138 -58.73 3.09 27.94
C THR A 138 -58.81 3.85 29.27
N ILE A 139 -59.96 4.45 29.55
CA ILE A 139 -60.36 5.01 30.84
C ILE A 139 -61.82 4.61 31.14
N LEU A 140 -62.15 4.43 32.42
CA LEU A 140 -63.52 4.16 32.85
C LEU A 140 -64.26 5.48 33.09
N PHE A 141 -65.39 5.64 32.40
CA PHE A 141 -66.30 6.76 32.59
C PHE A 141 -67.47 6.32 33.47
N TYR A 142 -67.53 6.81 34.70
CA TYR A 142 -68.54 6.42 35.67
C TYR A 142 -69.80 7.27 35.52
N SER A 143 -70.89 6.66 35.05
CA SER A 143 -72.12 7.39 34.72
C SER A 143 -73.32 6.45 34.47
N THR A 144 -74.51 7.01 34.56
CA THR A 144 -75.77 6.38 34.14
C THR A 144 -75.83 6.21 32.62
N LYS A 145 -76.63 5.26 32.14
CA LYS A 145 -76.85 5.06 30.70
C LYS A 145 -77.45 6.29 30.01
N ASP A 146 -78.32 7.03 30.66
CA ASP A 146 -78.98 8.23 30.09
C ASP A 146 -77.97 9.35 29.81
N THR A 147 -77.04 9.57 30.73
CA THR A 147 -75.95 10.55 30.57
C THR A 147 -74.96 10.08 29.51
N ILE A 148 -74.52 8.81 29.55
CA ILE A 148 -73.64 8.22 28.53
C ILE A 148 -74.23 8.31 27.11
N SER A 149 -75.55 8.10 26.97
CA SER A 149 -76.26 8.18 25.69
C SER A 149 -76.25 9.56 25.03
N GLN A 150 -75.84 10.60 25.75
CA GLN A 150 -75.69 11.94 25.20
C GLN A 150 -74.27 12.22 24.67
N ILE A 151 -73.27 11.42 25.06
CA ILE A 151 -71.85 11.65 24.75
C ILE A 151 -71.45 10.95 23.46
N LYS A 152 -71.75 11.60 22.33
CA LYS A 152 -71.41 11.11 20.98
C LYS A 152 -69.94 11.30 20.61
N SER A 153 -69.23 12.18 21.32
CA SER A 153 -67.83 12.45 21.10
C SER A 153 -67.12 12.82 22.39
N LEU A 154 -65.84 12.46 22.47
CA LEU A 154 -64.89 12.91 23.48
C LEU A 154 -63.87 13.85 22.81
N THR A 155 -63.14 14.64 23.58
CA THR A 155 -62.07 15.49 23.04
C THR A 155 -60.73 14.96 23.55
N ASN A 156 -59.80 14.68 22.65
CA ASN A 156 -58.47 14.23 23.04
C ASN A 156 -57.71 15.37 23.74
N GLY A 157 -57.11 15.08 24.91
CA GLY A 157 -56.49 16.07 25.79
C GLY A 157 -57.41 16.62 26.88
N ASP A 158 -58.74 16.42 26.80
CA ASP A 158 -59.64 16.75 27.92
C ASP A 158 -59.37 15.84 29.12
N CYS A 159 -59.74 16.27 30.32
CA CYS A 159 -59.72 15.42 31.51
C CYS A 159 -61.13 14.99 31.94
N PHE A 160 -61.30 13.69 32.19
CA PHE A 160 -62.47 13.16 32.87
C PHE A 160 -62.20 13.07 34.37
N ILE A 161 -63.18 13.54 35.14
CA ILE A 161 -63.18 13.49 36.60
C ILE A 161 -64.44 12.79 37.06
N SER A 162 -64.31 11.86 38.00
CA SER A 162 -65.44 11.31 38.72
C SER A 162 -65.31 11.58 40.21
N ASN A 163 -66.40 12.09 40.79
CA ASN A 163 -66.55 12.23 42.22
C ASN A 163 -67.52 11.18 42.78
N CYS A 164 -67.40 10.90 44.08
CA CYS A 164 -68.43 10.17 44.80
C CYS A 164 -69.77 10.89 44.63
N VAL A 165 -70.82 10.15 44.26
CA VAL A 165 -72.15 10.71 44.02
C VAL A 165 -72.88 11.12 45.30
N ASP A 166 -72.41 10.73 46.48
CA ASP A 166 -72.93 11.23 47.76
C ASP A 166 -72.42 12.67 47.98
N PRO A 167 -73.29 13.70 48.06
CA PRO A 167 -72.90 15.08 48.34
C PRO A 167 -72.12 15.26 49.64
N ASN A 168 -72.38 14.41 50.65
CA ASN A 168 -71.66 14.45 51.92
C ASN A 168 -70.26 13.83 51.81
N CYS A 169 -69.98 13.10 50.74
CA CYS A 169 -68.67 12.53 50.43
C CYS A 169 -67.94 13.39 49.38
N ASN A 170 -68.45 13.46 48.14
CA ASN A 170 -67.86 14.21 47.03
C ASN A 170 -66.35 13.98 46.83
N ASN A 171 -65.80 12.86 47.30
CA ASN A 171 -64.39 12.55 47.12
C ASN A 171 -64.05 12.40 45.64
N LEU A 172 -62.83 12.73 45.26
CA LEU A 172 -62.31 12.40 43.93
C LEU A 172 -62.07 10.88 43.85
N GLU A 173 -62.75 10.20 42.94
CA GLU A 173 -62.64 8.73 42.72
C GLU A 173 -61.67 8.41 41.59
N ASN A 174 -61.76 9.16 40.49
CA ASN A 174 -60.92 9.00 39.32
C ASN A 174 -60.69 10.36 38.67
N GLY A 175 -59.50 10.51 38.10
CA GLY A 175 -59.09 11.68 37.36
C GLY A 175 -58.10 11.27 36.28
N ALA A 176 -58.52 11.33 35.01
CA ALA A 176 -57.69 10.86 33.91
C ALA A 176 -57.81 11.76 32.68
N GLY A 177 -56.67 12.09 32.09
CA GLY A 177 -56.61 12.70 30.77
C GLY A 177 -57.05 11.71 29.70
N ILE A 178 -57.91 12.16 28.79
CA ILE A 178 -58.33 11.43 27.61
C ILE A 178 -57.18 11.45 26.62
N ASN A 179 -56.53 10.30 26.43
CA ASN A 179 -55.46 10.12 25.46
C ASN A 179 -55.83 9.01 24.49
N HIS A 180 -55.95 9.36 23.22
CA HIS A 180 -56.26 8.46 22.13
C HIS A 180 -55.27 8.67 20.99
N LYS A 181 -54.65 7.56 20.58
CA LYS A 181 -53.98 7.49 19.29
C LYS A 181 -54.94 6.85 18.31
N CYS A 182 -55.10 7.45 17.14
CA CYS A 182 -55.99 6.91 16.11
C CYS A 182 -55.21 6.16 15.04
N ASP A 183 -55.85 5.22 14.35
CA ASP A 183 -55.21 4.51 13.24
C ASP A 183 -55.09 5.45 12.05
N GLU A 184 -53.88 5.58 11.54
CA GLU A 184 -53.58 6.25 10.28
C GLU A 184 -52.81 5.29 9.36
N ILE A 185 -52.81 5.60 8.06
CA ILE A 185 -52.06 4.84 7.05
C ILE A 185 -50.60 5.32 7.03
N SER A 186 -49.67 4.36 6.99
CA SER A 186 -48.28 4.60 6.61
C SER A 186 -47.82 3.59 5.56
N TRP A 187 -46.83 3.99 4.76
CA TRP A 187 -46.11 3.06 3.88
C TRP A 187 -45.23 2.12 4.71
N ASN A 188 -45.01 0.92 4.19
CA ASN A 188 -44.19 -0.09 4.84
C ASN A 188 -42.70 0.25 4.73
N ARG A 189 -41.96 -0.09 5.78
CA ARG A 189 -40.49 0.01 5.83
C ARG A 189 -39.87 -1.38 5.78
N TYR A 190 -38.77 -1.51 5.06
CA TYR A 190 -38.00 -2.73 4.87
C TYR A 190 -36.55 -2.52 5.28
N THR A 191 -35.93 -3.58 5.79
CA THR A 191 -34.49 -3.59 6.09
C THR A 191 -33.81 -4.58 5.15
N ILE A 192 -32.81 -4.13 4.38
CA ILE A 192 -31.91 -5.02 3.65
C ILE A 192 -30.67 -5.26 4.49
N GLN A 193 -30.41 -6.54 4.79
CA GLN A 193 -29.20 -6.99 5.46
C GLN A 193 -28.31 -7.73 4.47
N TYR A 194 -27.02 -7.40 4.44
CA TYR A 194 -26.07 -8.00 3.51
C TYR A 194 -25.18 -9.02 4.22
N ASN A 195 -25.07 -10.21 3.64
CA ASN A 195 -24.24 -11.29 4.14
C ASN A 195 -23.16 -11.64 3.10
N GLY A 196 -21.88 -11.57 3.48
CA GLY A 196 -20.76 -11.82 2.59
C GLY A 196 -20.58 -13.28 2.13
N SER A 197 -21.28 -14.25 2.72
CA SER A 197 -21.31 -15.67 2.30
C SER A 197 -19.94 -16.26 1.91
N GLY A 198 -19.11 -16.55 2.91
CA GLY A 198 -17.76 -17.10 2.67
C GLY A 198 -16.74 -16.06 2.22
N ALA A 199 -17.08 -14.77 2.34
CA ALA A 199 -16.12 -13.67 2.27
C ALA A 199 -15.05 -13.80 3.36
N ASN A 200 -13.84 -13.30 3.05
CA ASN A 200 -12.73 -13.22 3.99
C ASN A 200 -12.78 -11.95 4.85
N GLY A 201 -13.54 -10.93 4.44
CA GLY A 201 -13.71 -9.69 5.20
C GLY A 201 -14.65 -8.71 4.49
N GLY A 202 -14.80 -7.52 5.08
CA GLY A 202 -15.73 -6.47 4.68
C GLY A 202 -16.96 -6.38 5.60
N TYR A 203 -17.61 -5.22 5.61
CA TYR A 203 -18.81 -4.96 6.39
C TYR A 203 -19.70 -3.95 5.67
N ILE A 204 -21.00 -4.23 5.60
CA ILE A 204 -22.01 -3.33 5.04
C ILE A 204 -23.08 -3.14 6.11
N THR A 205 -23.38 -1.88 6.43
CA THR A 205 -24.50 -1.55 7.32
C THR A 205 -25.82 -1.91 6.66
N ASN A 206 -26.82 -2.28 7.48
CA ASN A 206 -28.18 -2.48 6.96
C ASN A 206 -28.68 -1.22 6.24
N SER A 207 -29.41 -1.41 5.14
CA SER A 207 -30.10 -0.29 4.47
C SER A 207 -31.60 -0.31 4.72
N TYR A 208 -32.18 0.88 4.83
CA TYR A 208 -33.60 1.09 5.13
C TYR A 208 -34.31 1.63 3.91
N HIS A 209 -35.33 0.91 3.48
CA HIS A 209 -36.08 1.18 2.26
C HIS A 209 -37.56 1.28 2.58
N TYR A 210 -38.30 1.99 1.74
CA TYR A 210 -39.71 2.27 1.95
C TYR A 210 -40.49 1.87 0.71
N TYR A 211 -41.72 1.40 0.90
CA TYR A 211 -42.56 1.00 -0.22
C TYR A 211 -42.73 2.16 -1.22
N ASN A 212 -42.54 1.89 -2.50
CA ASN A 212 -42.52 2.89 -3.57
C ASN A 212 -41.56 4.08 -3.34
N ASN A 213 -40.46 3.85 -2.60
CA ASN A 213 -39.49 4.89 -2.24
C ASN A 213 -40.15 6.12 -1.57
N ASN A 214 -41.19 5.91 -0.77
CA ASN A 214 -41.92 7.01 -0.16
C ASN A 214 -41.05 7.80 0.83
N THR A 215 -41.26 9.12 0.87
CA THR A 215 -40.51 10.06 1.72
C THR A 215 -41.21 10.36 3.04
N VAL A 216 -42.32 9.68 3.35
CA VAL A 216 -43.06 9.80 4.61
C VAL A 216 -43.27 8.41 5.20
N PHE A 217 -42.92 8.26 6.48
CA PHE A 217 -43.14 7.05 7.27
C PHE A 217 -43.67 7.43 8.65
N GLU A 218 -44.80 6.85 9.04
CA GLU A 218 -45.49 7.08 10.32
C GLU A 218 -45.63 8.58 10.65
N GLY A 219 -46.03 9.36 9.65
CA GLY A 219 -46.27 10.81 9.77
C GLY A 219 -45.01 11.68 9.78
N LYS A 220 -43.82 11.09 9.62
CA LYS A 220 -42.54 11.81 9.62
C LYS A 220 -41.87 11.75 8.26
N THR A 221 -41.25 12.87 7.86
CA THR A 221 -40.40 12.89 6.66
C THR A 221 -39.16 12.03 6.86
N VAL A 222 -38.83 11.21 5.86
CA VAL A 222 -37.66 10.34 5.81
C VAL A 222 -36.90 10.53 4.50
N SER A 223 -35.60 10.21 4.50
CA SER A 223 -34.77 10.16 3.30
C SER A 223 -34.54 8.70 2.92
N PRO A 224 -35.35 8.12 2.02
CA PRO A 224 -35.27 6.71 1.69
C PRO A 224 -33.97 6.41 0.95
N GLN A 225 -33.33 5.28 1.29
CA GLN A 225 -32.39 4.67 0.35
C GLN A 225 -33.24 4.06 -0.77
N THR A 226 -32.83 4.27 -2.02
CA THR A 226 -33.58 3.84 -3.20
C THR A 226 -32.89 2.71 -3.96
N LYS A 227 -31.65 2.39 -3.59
CA LYS A 227 -30.78 1.40 -4.26
C LYS A 227 -30.08 0.51 -3.24
N LEU A 228 -29.76 -0.71 -3.65
CA LEU A 228 -28.91 -1.60 -2.85
C LEU A 228 -27.53 -1.00 -2.64
N SER A 229 -26.89 -1.38 -1.53
CA SER A 229 -25.51 -1.01 -1.25
C SER A 229 -24.55 -1.78 -2.15
N THR A 230 -23.50 -1.11 -2.60
CA THR A 230 -22.40 -1.74 -3.35
C THR A 230 -21.66 -2.72 -2.46
N ASN A 231 -21.34 -3.91 -3.00
CA ASN A 231 -20.57 -4.91 -2.31
C ASN A 231 -19.16 -4.39 -1.96
N VAL A 232 -18.83 -4.44 -0.67
CA VAL A 232 -17.47 -4.20 -0.14
C VAL A 232 -16.87 -5.44 0.51
N PHE A 233 -17.60 -6.56 0.52
CA PHE A 233 -17.00 -7.83 0.92
C PHE A 233 -15.97 -8.25 -0.13
N TYR A 234 -14.96 -9.00 0.31
CA TYR A 234 -13.99 -9.63 -0.60
C TYR A 234 -13.84 -11.10 -0.27
N ARG A 235 -13.62 -11.92 -1.31
CA ARG A 235 -13.39 -13.36 -1.19
C ARG A 235 -12.23 -13.77 -2.07
N THR A 236 -11.26 -14.42 -1.46
CA THR A 236 -9.97 -14.66 -2.10
C THR A 236 -10.06 -15.67 -3.23
N GLY A 237 -9.64 -15.26 -4.42
CA GLY A 237 -9.73 -16.05 -5.65
C GLY A 237 -11.12 -16.09 -6.27
N TYR A 238 -12.00 -15.18 -5.86
CA TYR A 238 -13.32 -15.01 -6.41
C TYR A 238 -13.61 -13.53 -6.64
N VAL A 239 -14.48 -13.25 -7.61
CA VAL A 239 -15.11 -11.94 -7.75
C VAL A 239 -16.59 -12.02 -7.41
N PHE A 240 -17.14 -10.91 -6.93
CA PHE A 240 -18.56 -10.79 -6.65
C PHE A 240 -19.34 -11.01 -7.95
N ASP A 241 -20.31 -11.93 -7.92
CA ASP A 241 -21.20 -12.22 -9.03
C ASP A 241 -22.49 -11.43 -8.90
N CYS A 242 -23.21 -11.59 -7.78
CA CYS A 242 -24.47 -10.90 -7.50
C CYS A 242 -24.86 -11.03 -6.02
N TRP A 243 -25.91 -10.29 -5.61
CA TRP A 243 -26.66 -10.55 -4.39
C TRP A 243 -27.76 -11.57 -4.66
N ASN A 244 -28.01 -12.49 -3.72
CA ASN A 244 -29.07 -13.50 -3.84
C ASN A 244 -29.92 -13.61 -2.56
N THR A 245 -31.22 -13.87 -2.69
CA THR A 245 -32.09 -14.08 -1.50
C THR A 245 -31.88 -15.40 -0.77
N LYS A 246 -31.11 -16.32 -1.35
CA LYS A 246 -30.69 -17.57 -0.70
C LYS A 246 -29.19 -17.71 -0.75
N ARG A 247 -28.64 -18.28 0.31
CA ARG A 247 -27.19 -18.51 0.45
C ARG A 247 -26.63 -19.42 -0.64
N ASP A 248 -27.41 -20.39 -1.10
CA ASP A 248 -27.04 -21.37 -2.14
C ASP A 248 -27.15 -20.85 -3.58
N GLY A 249 -27.57 -19.60 -3.78
CA GLY A 249 -27.71 -18.99 -5.10
C GLY A 249 -29.00 -19.36 -5.85
N SER A 250 -29.88 -20.21 -5.30
CA SER A 250 -31.13 -20.63 -5.95
C SER A 250 -32.27 -19.61 -5.84
N GLY A 251 -32.05 -18.50 -5.13
CA GLY A 251 -33.01 -17.42 -4.95
C GLY A 251 -33.00 -16.39 -6.08
N GLN A 252 -33.65 -15.25 -5.81
CA GLN A 252 -33.68 -14.12 -6.73
C GLN A 252 -32.34 -13.40 -6.74
N LYS A 253 -31.81 -13.12 -7.94
CA LYS A 253 -30.56 -12.38 -8.15
C LYS A 253 -30.80 -10.88 -8.29
N PHE A 254 -29.88 -10.10 -7.71
CA PHE A 254 -29.82 -8.64 -7.76
C PHE A 254 -28.37 -8.19 -7.91
N GLU A 255 -28.15 -7.10 -8.62
CA GLU A 255 -26.83 -6.50 -8.77
C GLU A 255 -26.55 -5.45 -7.68
N ASN A 256 -25.30 -4.99 -7.60
CA ASN A 256 -25.00 -3.79 -6.82
C ASN A 256 -25.80 -2.60 -7.35
N GLU A 257 -26.27 -1.75 -6.43
CA GLU A 257 -27.04 -0.54 -6.77
C GLU A 257 -28.36 -0.79 -7.51
N ASP A 258 -28.86 -2.03 -7.53
CA ASP A 258 -30.20 -2.33 -8.02
C ASP A 258 -31.24 -1.48 -7.29
N ASP A 259 -32.16 -0.87 -8.04
CA ASP A 259 -33.25 -0.07 -7.48
C ASP A 259 -34.13 -0.93 -6.58
N PHE A 260 -34.46 -0.43 -5.39
CA PHE A 260 -35.28 -1.14 -4.41
C PHE A 260 -36.64 -1.55 -4.95
N LEU A 261 -37.20 -0.81 -5.92
CA LEU A 261 -38.43 -1.18 -6.60
C LEU A 261 -38.33 -2.55 -7.31
N ASN A 262 -37.16 -2.91 -7.82
CA ASN A 262 -36.92 -4.23 -8.42
C ASN A 262 -36.98 -5.34 -7.36
N ILE A 263 -36.39 -5.11 -6.17
CA ILE A 263 -36.48 -6.03 -5.03
C ILE A 263 -37.93 -6.15 -4.56
N GLN A 264 -38.59 -5.01 -4.34
CA GLN A 264 -40.00 -4.94 -3.93
C GLN A 264 -40.90 -5.78 -4.84
N ASN A 265 -40.75 -5.61 -6.16
CA ASN A 265 -41.56 -6.30 -7.15
C ASN A 265 -41.22 -7.79 -7.23
N LYS A 266 -39.94 -8.17 -7.34
CA LYS A 266 -39.54 -9.58 -7.45
C LYS A 266 -39.87 -10.40 -6.18
N LEU A 267 -39.83 -9.77 -5.01
CA LEU A 267 -40.19 -10.43 -3.74
C LEU A 267 -41.65 -10.26 -3.36
N ASN A 268 -42.45 -9.60 -4.21
CA ASN A 268 -43.86 -9.31 -3.98
C ASN A 268 -44.13 -8.73 -2.57
N LEU A 269 -43.29 -7.78 -2.15
CA LEU A 269 -43.43 -7.17 -0.82
C LEU A 269 -44.77 -6.42 -0.75
N GLY A 270 -45.47 -6.57 0.38
CA GLY A 270 -46.83 -6.03 0.55
C GLY A 270 -47.15 -5.70 2.00
N ASN A 271 -48.44 -5.73 2.35
CA ASN A 271 -49.00 -5.16 3.59
C ASN A 271 -48.46 -5.84 4.84
N SER A 272 -48.34 -7.16 4.82
CA SER A 272 -47.87 -7.99 5.94
C SER A 272 -46.36 -7.92 6.17
N ASP A 273 -45.63 -7.16 5.35
CA ASP A 273 -44.17 -7.13 5.36
C ASP A 273 -43.60 -5.84 6.00
N ASN A 274 -44.41 -5.05 6.71
CA ASN A 274 -43.88 -3.90 7.45
C ASN A 274 -42.85 -4.36 8.49
N GLY A 275 -41.66 -3.74 8.47
CA GLY A 275 -40.54 -4.13 9.34
C GLY A 275 -39.79 -5.38 8.91
N LYS A 276 -40.12 -5.98 7.75
CA LYS A 276 -39.44 -7.18 7.26
C LYS A 276 -37.97 -6.94 6.99
N VAL A 277 -37.16 -7.92 7.40
CA VAL A 277 -35.74 -8.01 7.08
C VAL A 277 -35.56 -8.94 5.89
N VAL A 278 -35.01 -8.43 4.79
CA VAL A 278 -34.58 -9.23 3.63
C VAL A 278 -33.08 -9.39 3.72
N ILE A 279 -32.62 -10.63 3.83
CA ILE A 279 -31.20 -10.95 3.84
C ILE A 279 -30.76 -11.26 2.41
N LEU A 280 -29.76 -10.52 1.92
CA LEU A 280 -29.11 -10.75 0.65
C LEU A 280 -27.73 -11.36 0.87
N TYR A 281 -27.46 -12.47 0.21
CA TYR A 281 -26.25 -13.25 0.30
C TYR A 281 -25.38 -13.00 -0.93
N ALA A 282 -24.15 -12.56 -0.73
CA ALA A 282 -23.18 -12.40 -1.82
C ALA A 282 -22.94 -13.75 -2.48
N GLN A 283 -23.02 -13.79 -3.81
CA GLN A 283 -22.62 -14.90 -4.64
C GLN A 283 -21.29 -14.56 -5.30
N TRP A 284 -20.49 -15.59 -5.51
CA TRP A 284 -19.09 -15.45 -5.88
C TRP A 284 -18.78 -16.39 -7.05
N LYS A 285 -18.13 -15.87 -8.08
CA LYS A 285 -17.59 -16.69 -9.17
C LYS A 285 -16.06 -16.75 -9.08
N PRO A 286 -15.43 -17.90 -9.41
CA PRO A 286 -13.98 -17.99 -9.46
C PRO A 286 -13.41 -16.92 -10.37
N ALA A 287 -12.33 -16.28 -9.93
CA ALA A 287 -11.61 -15.32 -10.77
C ALA A 287 -10.53 -16.01 -11.60
N TYR A 288 -10.30 -15.49 -12.80
CA TYR A 288 -9.31 -15.98 -13.75
C TYR A 288 -8.37 -14.85 -14.18
N SER A 289 -7.19 -15.23 -14.63
CA SER A 289 -6.20 -14.31 -15.20
C SER A 289 -5.38 -15.04 -16.26
N THR A 290 -4.78 -14.25 -17.15
CA THR A 290 -4.07 -14.74 -18.32
C THR A 290 -2.61 -14.34 -18.25
N LEU A 291 -1.72 -15.29 -18.49
CA LEU A 291 -0.29 -15.07 -18.75
C LEU A 291 -0.07 -15.19 -20.26
N VAL A 292 0.50 -14.14 -20.86
CA VAL A 292 0.94 -14.13 -22.25
C VAL A 292 2.45 -14.28 -22.29
N ILE A 293 2.93 -15.33 -22.95
CA ILE A 293 4.35 -15.59 -23.18
C ILE A 293 4.70 -15.01 -24.55
N ASN A 294 5.58 -14.02 -24.56
CA ASN A 294 6.20 -13.47 -25.75
C ASN A 294 7.60 -14.08 -25.93
N PRO A 295 7.83 -14.96 -26.91
CA PRO A 295 9.14 -15.57 -27.16
C PRO A 295 10.16 -14.59 -27.75
N ASN A 296 9.79 -13.33 -28.00
CA ASN A 296 10.67 -12.25 -28.46
C ASN A 296 11.49 -12.58 -29.72
N GLY A 297 10.81 -12.88 -30.82
CA GLY A 297 11.43 -13.26 -32.09
C GLY A 297 11.80 -14.75 -32.21
N GLY A 298 11.92 -15.46 -31.09
CA GLY A 298 12.03 -16.92 -31.04
C GLY A 298 10.67 -17.62 -31.16
N SER A 299 10.62 -18.88 -30.72
CA SER A 299 9.37 -19.63 -30.58
C SER A 299 9.27 -20.32 -29.22
N TYR A 300 8.05 -20.68 -28.82
CA TYR A 300 7.79 -21.41 -27.58
C TYR A 300 6.96 -22.65 -27.89
N ASN A 301 7.47 -23.83 -27.55
CA ASN A 301 6.83 -25.11 -27.80
C ASN A 301 5.73 -25.39 -26.77
N GLY A 302 4.64 -24.63 -26.85
CA GLY A 302 3.48 -24.73 -25.97
C GLY A 302 2.49 -23.60 -26.22
N GLU A 303 1.44 -23.57 -25.40
CA GLU A 303 0.52 -22.43 -25.39
C GLU A 303 1.25 -21.17 -24.93
N THR A 304 1.13 -20.09 -25.69
CA THR A 304 1.66 -18.77 -25.34
C THR A 304 0.62 -17.89 -24.66
N THR A 305 -0.62 -18.35 -24.52
CA THR A 305 -1.69 -17.64 -23.80
C THR A 305 -2.33 -18.62 -22.83
N ILE A 306 -1.99 -18.50 -21.55
CA ILE A 306 -2.41 -19.42 -20.50
C ILE A 306 -3.39 -18.70 -19.59
N THR A 307 -4.66 -19.12 -19.62
CA THR A 307 -5.68 -18.61 -18.70
C THR A 307 -5.92 -19.64 -17.61
N GLN A 308 -5.65 -19.28 -16.37
CA GLN A 308 -5.94 -20.13 -15.22
C GLN A 308 -6.62 -19.38 -14.10
N ARG A 309 -7.19 -20.16 -13.20
CA ARG A 309 -7.86 -19.66 -12.00
C ARG A 309 -6.85 -18.99 -11.08
N PHE A 310 -7.26 -17.93 -10.42
CA PHE A 310 -6.47 -17.31 -9.35
C PHE A 310 -5.99 -18.34 -8.30
N ARG A 311 -4.76 -18.17 -7.79
CA ARG A 311 -4.02 -19.10 -6.90
C ARG A 311 -3.56 -20.42 -7.52
N THR A 312 -3.63 -20.54 -8.84
CA THR A 312 -2.94 -21.63 -9.54
C THR A 312 -1.53 -21.21 -9.94
N VAL A 313 -0.69 -22.21 -10.18
CA VAL A 313 0.70 -22.02 -10.58
C VAL A 313 0.88 -22.59 -11.98
N TYR A 314 1.55 -21.84 -12.84
CA TYR A 314 2.04 -22.30 -14.12
C TYR A 314 3.55 -22.43 -14.08
N SER A 315 4.07 -23.55 -14.60
CA SER A 315 5.51 -23.75 -14.76
C SER A 315 5.94 -23.09 -16.07
N LEU A 316 6.64 -21.96 -15.95
CA LEU A 316 7.17 -21.20 -17.07
C LEU A 316 8.54 -21.76 -17.45
N ASP A 317 8.51 -22.73 -18.35
CA ASP A 317 9.66 -23.58 -18.65
C ASP A 317 10.51 -23.00 -19.79
N SER A 318 11.72 -22.56 -19.46
CA SER A 318 12.71 -22.05 -20.41
C SER A 318 13.07 -23.09 -21.48
N ASP A 319 12.96 -24.38 -21.18
CA ASP A 319 13.44 -25.47 -22.04
C ASP A 319 12.52 -25.68 -23.25
N LYS A 320 11.35 -25.01 -23.24
CA LYS A 320 10.42 -24.95 -24.37
C LYS A 320 10.70 -23.81 -25.33
N LEU A 321 11.64 -22.91 -25.02
CA LEU A 321 12.03 -21.84 -25.92
C LEU A 321 12.98 -22.36 -26.99
N THR A 322 12.76 -21.89 -28.22
CA THR A 322 13.76 -21.89 -29.27
C THR A 322 14.15 -20.43 -29.52
N PRO A 323 15.42 -20.05 -29.33
CA PRO A 323 15.89 -18.70 -29.57
C PRO A 323 15.58 -18.20 -30.99
N PRO A 324 15.52 -16.87 -31.21
CA PRO A 324 15.44 -16.29 -32.55
C PRO A 324 16.64 -16.72 -33.41
N THR A 325 16.49 -16.61 -34.74
CA THR A 325 17.54 -16.93 -35.71
C THR A 325 18.86 -16.26 -35.34
N ASP A 326 19.95 -17.02 -35.51
CA ASP A 326 21.33 -16.61 -35.25
C ASP A 326 21.65 -15.23 -35.85
N ALA A 327 22.26 -14.37 -35.04
CA ALA A 327 22.76 -13.08 -35.49
C ALA A 327 24.00 -13.27 -36.38
N THR A 328 24.12 -12.45 -37.42
CA THR A 328 25.24 -12.50 -38.36
C THR A 328 26.19 -11.32 -38.11
N VAL A 329 27.45 -11.64 -37.82
CA VAL A 329 28.53 -10.66 -37.76
C VAL A 329 29.26 -10.67 -39.10
N SER A 330 29.18 -9.54 -39.80
CA SER A 330 29.88 -9.29 -41.07
C SER A 330 31.11 -8.43 -40.83
N TYR A 331 32.12 -8.57 -41.70
CA TYR A 331 33.40 -7.90 -41.57
C TYR A 331 33.67 -7.03 -42.79
N ASP A 332 33.67 -5.72 -42.62
CA ASP A 332 34.18 -4.79 -43.62
C ASP A 332 35.68 -4.61 -43.37
N THR A 333 36.49 -5.24 -44.23
CA THR A 333 37.95 -5.22 -44.09
C THR A 333 38.61 -3.94 -44.59
N GLN A 334 37.83 -2.95 -45.06
CA GLN A 334 38.31 -1.66 -45.55
C GLN A 334 39.51 -1.76 -46.51
N GLY A 335 39.37 -2.64 -47.51
CA GLY A 335 40.38 -2.90 -48.54
C GLY A 335 41.34 -4.06 -48.23
N GLY A 336 41.14 -4.78 -47.13
CA GLY A 336 41.79 -6.06 -46.87
C GLY A 336 41.16 -7.22 -47.67
N TYR A 337 41.64 -8.44 -47.43
CA TYR A 337 40.99 -9.65 -47.98
C TYR A 337 39.62 -9.87 -47.33
N GLU A 338 38.70 -10.47 -48.08
CA GLU A 338 37.36 -10.80 -47.60
C GLU A 338 37.41 -11.86 -46.48
N ILE A 339 36.55 -11.69 -45.47
CA ILE A 339 36.39 -12.63 -44.36
C ILE A 339 34.94 -13.10 -44.37
N GLU A 340 34.73 -14.42 -44.29
CA GLU A 340 33.40 -14.99 -44.18
C GLU A 340 32.70 -14.51 -42.90
N SER A 341 31.42 -14.19 -43.00
CA SER A 341 30.60 -13.79 -41.85
C SER A 341 30.58 -14.89 -40.78
N THR A 342 30.55 -14.46 -39.52
CA THR A 342 30.38 -15.37 -38.39
C THR A 342 28.92 -15.37 -37.95
N HIS A 343 28.33 -16.56 -37.80
CA HIS A 343 27.00 -16.70 -37.23
C HIS A 343 27.12 -16.99 -35.73
N THR A 344 26.48 -16.17 -34.91
CA THR A 344 26.45 -16.33 -33.46
C THR A 344 25.14 -16.96 -33.04
N THR A 345 25.23 -18.01 -32.22
CA THR A 345 24.06 -18.54 -31.53
C THR A 345 23.66 -17.60 -30.39
N THR A 346 22.38 -17.63 -30.01
CA THR A 346 21.89 -16.93 -28.83
C THR A 346 21.35 -17.95 -27.82
N HIS A 347 21.50 -17.66 -26.53
CA HIS A 347 20.91 -18.46 -25.46
C HIS A 347 19.94 -17.63 -24.62
N PHE A 348 19.00 -18.31 -23.97
CA PHE A 348 18.03 -17.67 -23.07
C PHE A 348 18.72 -17.12 -21.83
N SER A 349 18.52 -15.83 -21.53
CA SER A 349 19.17 -15.14 -20.40
C SER A 349 18.21 -14.76 -19.26
N GLY A 350 16.89 -14.82 -19.48
CA GLY A 350 15.90 -14.60 -18.43
C GLY A 350 14.55 -14.10 -18.93
N TRP A 351 13.65 -13.82 -18.00
CA TRP A 351 12.30 -13.31 -18.30
C TRP A 351 12.15 -11.86 -17.86
N THR A 352 11.55 -11.02 -18.71
CA THR A 352 11.11 -9.66 -18.37
C THR A 352 9.59 -9.60 -18.31
N PHE A 353 9.02 -9.09 -17.21
CA PHE A 353 7.58 -8.92 -17.06
C PHE A 353 7.16 -7.47 -17.33
N ALA A 354 6.08 -7.29 -18.08
CA ALA A 354 5.48 -5.98 -18.30
C ALA A 354 4.86 -5.41 -17.01
N ASN A 355 4.94 -4.09 -16.83
CA ASN A 355 4.33 -3.37 -15.70
C ASN A 355 2.94 -2.84 -16.09
N PRO A 356 1.89 -2.98 -15.25
CA PRO A 356 1.89 -3.65 -13.95
C PRO A 356 1.78 -5.16 -14.03
N LEU A 357 2.65 -5.83 -13.28
CA LEU A 357 2.63 -7.26 -13.03
C LEU A 357 1.64 -7.55 -11.90
N ARG A 358 0.60 -8.33 -12.20
CA ARG A 358 -0.51 -8.63 -11.28
C ARG A 358 -0.44 -10.02 -10.69
N GLY A 359 0.39 -10.90 -11.22
CA GLY A 359 0.83 -12.14 -10.62
C GLY A 359 2.15 -12.00 -9.87
N MET A 360 2.80 -13.14 -9.66
CA MET A 360 4.13 -13.20 -9.07
C MET A 360 4.94 -14.27 -9.78
N PHE A 361 6.19 -13.96 -10.12
CA PHE A 361 7.11 -14.92 -10.69
C PHE A 361 8.21 -15.29 -9.70
N SER A 362 8.49 -16.58 -9.60
CA SER A 362 9.58 -17.12 -8.79
C SER A 362 10.62 -17.75 -9.69
N GLU A 363 11.71 -17.02 -9.94
CA GLU A 363 12.88 -17.48 -10.72
C GLU A 363 13.41 -18.83 -10.20
N LYS A 364 13.56 -18.97 -8.87
CA LYS A 364 14.05 -20.19 -8.22
C LYS A 364 13.28 -21.46 -8.60
N TYR A 365 11.98 -21.33 -8.84
CA TYR A 365 11.09 -22.46 -9.12
C TYR A 365 10.61 -22.45 -10.58
N LYS A 366 11.03 -21.48 -11.39
CA LYS A 366 10.54 -21.25 -12.76
C LYS A 366 9.00 -21.24 -12.83
N GLN A 367 8.36 -20.60 -11.85
CA GLN A 367 6.92 -20.68 -11.64
C GLN A 367 6.28 -19.29 -11.63
N TYR A 368 5.22 -19.16 -12.40
CA TYR A 368 4.34 -18.01 -12.40
C TYR A 368 3.06 -18.34 -11.61
N LEU A 369 2.72 -17.46 -10.67
CA LEU A 369 1.56 -17.59 -9.80
C LEU A 369 0.49 -16.58 -10.23
N PHE A 370 -0.69 -17.08 -10.57
CA PHE A 370 -1.82 -16.26 -10.98
C PHE A 370 -2.39 -15.51 -9.78
N GLY A 371 -2.00 -14.23 -9.65
CA GLY A 371 -2.43 -13.30 -8.60
C GLY A 371 -1.34 -12.89 -7.61
N ALA A 372 -1.29 -11.59 -7.30
CA ALA A 372 -0.40 -11.00 -6.30
C ALA A 372 -0.94 -11.19 -4.87
N TYR A 373 -0.02 -11.43 -3.92
CA TYR A 373 -0.30 -11.61 -2.51
C TYR A 373 0.17 -10.34 -1.77
N ASP A 374 -0.70 -9.68 -1.02
CA ASP A 374 -0.24 -8.78 0.03
C ASP A 374 0.00 -9.56 1.34
N THR A 375 0.65 -8.92 2.32
CA THR A 375 0.99 -9.53 3.62
C THR A 375 -0.23 -9.87 4.48
N ASN A 376 -1.45 -9.47 4.10
CA ASN A 376 -2.66 -9.68 4.88
C ASN A 376 -3.69 -10.60 4.20
N ASN A 377 -3.39 -11.17 3.02
CA ASN A 377 -4.42 -11.80 2.16
C ASN A 377 -5.62 -10.86 1.88
N ILE A 378 -5.41 -9.55 1.94
CA ILE A 378 -6.40 -8.53 1.62
C ILE A 378 -6.10 -8.07 0.20
N PHE A 379 -7.12 -8.02 -0.66
CA PHE A 379 -6.89 -7.51 -2.01
C PHE A 379 -6.40 -6.07 -1.96
N ALA A 380 -5.60 -5.69 -2.96
CA ALA A 380 -5.20 -4.31 -3.22
C ALA A 380 -6.37 -3.38 -2.91
N SER A 381 -6.12 -2.42 -2.02
CA SER A 381 -7.13 -1.50 -1.47
C SER A 381 -7.89 -0.70 -2.53
N THR A 382 -7.50 -0.81 -3.79
CA THR A 382 -8.04 -0.15 -4.97
C THR A 382 -8.31 -1.16 -6.08
N LYS A 383 -9.54 -1.14 -6.62
CA LYS A 383 -10.02 -1.94 -7.76
C LYS A 383 -9.14 -1.79 -9.04
N SER A 384 -8.23 -0.82 -9.07
CA SER A 384 -7.32 -0.54 -10.18
C SER A 384 -6.24 -1.61 -10.38
N ASP A 385 -5.85 -2.33 -9.33
CA ASP A 385 -4.59 -3.09 -9.37
C ASP A 385 -4.81 -4.55 -9.76
N TRP A 386 -6.00 -5.10 -9.51
CA TRP A 386 -6.38 -6.45 -9.91
C TRP A 386 -7.89 -6.59 -10.14
N TYR A 387 -8.27 -7.36 -11.17
CA TYR A 387 -9.64 -7.68 -11.55
C TYR A 387 -9.74 -9.02 -12.30
N ASP A 388 -10.94 -9.58 -12.41
CA ASP A 388 -11.18 -10.81 -13.18
C ASP A 388 -10.86 -10.61 -14.66
N GLY A 389 -10.03 -11.47 -15.23
CA GLY A 389 -9.53 -11.33 -16.60
C GLY A 389 -8.30 -10.44 -16.75
N CYS A 390 -7.55 -10.20 -15.67
CA CYS A 390 -6.25 -9.54 -15.76
C CYS A 390 -5.28 -10.30 -16.68
N VAL A 391 -4.46 -9.54 -17.42
CA VAL A 391 -3.46 -10.07 -18.34
C VAL A 391 -2.09 -9.56 -17.94
N ASP A 392 -1.15 -10.48 -17.77
CA ASP A 392 0.27 -10.18 -17.61
C ASP A 392 1.04 -10.74 -18.80
N THR A 393 2.05 -10.00 -19.25
CA THR A 393 2.91 -10.41 -20.37
C THR A 393 4.32 -10.62 -19.86
N VAL A 394 4.89 -11.77 -20.21
CA VAL A 394 6.29 -12.11 -19.97
C VAL A 394 7.01 -12.23 -21.31
N THR A 395 8.18 -11.61 -21.41
CA THR A 395 9.01 -11.58 -22.62
C THR A 395 10.32 -12.31 -22.36
N ALA A 396 10.68 -13.25 -23.24
CA ALA A 396 11.97 -13.94 -23.19
C ALA A 396 13.10 -13.00 -23.59
N ASN A 397 14.17 -12.98 -22.80
CA ASN A 397 15.40 -12.28 -23.14
C ASN A 397 16.44 -13.29 -23.63
N TYR A 398 17.25 -12.87 -24.59
CA TYR A 398 18.35 -13.67 -25.14
C TYR A 398 19.65 -12.90 -25.03
N THR A 399 20.76 -13.62 -25.05
CA THR A 399 22.10 -13.05 -25.08
C THR A 399 22.92 -13.83 -26.10
N GLY A 400 23.68 -13.11 -26.94
CA GLY A 400 24.59 -13.71 -27.92
C GLY A 400 25.70 -14.50 -27.24
N ASP A 401 26.01 -15.67 -27.79
CA ASP A 401 27.17 -16.45 -27.37
C ASP A 401 28.45 -15.75 -27.85
N SER A 402 29.48 -15.76 -27.00
CA SER A 402 30.78 -15.16 -27.35
C SER A 402 31.54 -16.03 -28.34
N PHE A 403 32.16 -15.40 -29.34
CA PHE A 403 33.11 -16.03 -30.25
C PHE A 403 34.37 -15.19 -30.37
N LYS A 404 35.42 -15.78 -30.97
CA LYS A 404 36.73 -15.14 -31.14
C LYS A 404 36.78 -14.31 -32.41
N LEU A 405 37.12 -13.03 -32.29
CA LEU A 405 37.28 -12.13 -33.43
C LEU A 405 38.40 -12.62 -34.36
N PRO A 406 38.17 -12.66 -35.69
CA PRO A 406 39.18 -13.09 -36.66
C PRO A 406 40.27 -12.02 -36.86
N GLU A 407 41.41 -12.43 -37.39
CA GLU A 407 42.44 -11.50 -37.87
C GLU A 407 42.16 -11.13 -39.33
N ALA A 408 42.15 -9.83 -39.65
CA ALA A 408 42.10 -9.38 -41.03
C ALA A 408 43.51 -9.29 -41.63
N THR A 409 43.64 -9.58 -42.92
CA THR A 409 44.89 -9.45 -43.67
C THR A 409 44.75 -8.46 -44.83
N TYR A 410 45.83 -7.76 -45.18
CA TYR A 410 45.86 -6.75 -46.24
C TYR A 410 46.79 -7.19 -47.38
N PRO A 411 46.43 -6.97 -48.66
CA PRO A 411 47.29 -7.25 -49.81
C PRO A 411 48.46 -6.25 -49.89
N ASN A 412 49.47 -6.44 -49.04
CA ASN A 412 50.66 -5.60 -49.02
C ASN A 412 51.55 -5.87 -50.25
N GLY A 413 52.12 -4.80 -50.82
CA GLY A 413 53.17 -4.90 -51.83
C GLY A 413 54.55 -5.19 -51.22
N ASP A 414 55.57 -5.31 -52.07
CA ASP A 414 56.93 -5.63 -51.65
C ASP A 414 57.64 -4.49 -50.90
N ASN A 415 57.09 -3.27 -50.93
CA ASN A 415 57.66 -2.11 -50.24
C ASN A 415 57.46 -2.24 -48.71
N PRO A 416 58.53 -2.39 -47.91
CA PRO A 416 58.43 -2.52 -46.46
C PRO A 416 57.84 -1.29 -45.76
N GLU A 417 57.94 -0.10 -46.37
CA GLU A 417 57.51 1.17 -45.78
C GLU A 417 56.01 1.43 -45.86
N ASP A 418 55.30 0.68 -46.70
CA ASP A 418 53.86 0.85 -46.97
C ASP A 418 53.05 -0.40 -46.57
N GLN A 419 53.58 -1.21 -45.66
CA GLN A 419 52.89 -2.41 -45.18
C GLN A 419 51.82 -2.05 -44.15
N LYS A 420 50.56 -2.33 -44.48
CA LYS A 420 49.44 -2.23 -43.55
C LYS A 420 49.37 -3.45 -42.66
N ARG A 421 49.20 -3.20 -41.36
CA ARG A 421 49.05 -4.17 -40.28
C ARG A 421 47.70 -3.97 -39.61
N PHE A 422 47.06 -5.08 -39.23
CA PHE A 422 45.73 -5.05 -38.66
C PHE A 422 45.75 -4.42 -37.26
N GLY A 423 44.97 -3.37 -37.08
CA GLY A 423 44.85 -2.59 -35.83
C GLY A 423 43.62 -2.93 -35.00
N GLY A 424 42.81 -3.91 -35.42
CA GLY A 424 41.61 -4.37 -34.72
C GLY A 424 40.28 -3.95 -35.37
N TRP A 425 39.18 -4.42 -34.77
CA TRP A 425 37.80 -4.23 -35.22
C TRP A 425 37.12 -3.07 -34.49
N TYR A 426 36.24 -2.38 -35.22
CA TYR A 426 35.49 -1.21 -34.77
C TYR A 426 34.01 -1.33 -35.12
N ALA A 427 33.13 -0.69 -34.35
CA ALA A 427 31.68 -0.76 -34.54
C ALA A 427 31.16 0.19 -35.64
N ASP A 428 31.99 1.13 -36.09
CA ASP A 428 31.65 2.18 -37.06
C ASP A 428 32.68 2.27 -38.19
N PRO A 429 32.26 2.67 -39.42
CA PRO A 429 33.17 2.80 -40.56
C PRO A 429 34.36 3.73 -40.33
N ASP A 430 34.16 4.82 -39.58
CA ASP A 430 35.20 5.81 -39.27
C ASP A 430 36.22 5.30 -38.23
N CYS A 431 36.02 4.07 -37.70
CA CYS A 431 36.87 3.41 -36.72
C CYS A 431 37.12 4.26 -35.46
N THR A 432 36.04 4.77 -34.88
CA THR A 432 36.06 5.59 -33.66
C THR A 432 35.70 4.81 -32.39
N ILE A 433 34.91 3.74 -32.51
CA ILE A 433 34.46 2.88 -31.41
C ILE A 433 35.17 1.53 -31.51
N PHE A 434 36.22 1.36 -30.72
CA PHE A 434 36.99 0.11 -30.69
C PHE A 434 36.18 -1.04 -30.10
N VAL A 435 36.18 -2.18 -30.79
CA VAL A 435 35.46 -3.41 -30.39
C VAL A 435 36.43 -4.44 -29.84
N GLY A 436 37.54 -4.71 -30.52
CA GLY A 436 38.53 -5.70 -30.08
C GLY A 436 39.56 -6.07 -31.14
N GLY A 437 40.63 -6.73 -30.71
CA GLY A 437 41.67 -7.30 -31.56
C GLY A 437 41.41 -8.77 -31.94
N PRO A 438 42.27 -9.36 -32.79
CA PRO A 438 42.16 -10.77 -33.15
C PRO A 438 42.31 -11.66 -31.92
N GLY A 439 41.37 -12.59 -31.72
CA GLY A 439 41.33 -13.48 -30.55
C GLY A 439 40.61 -12.93 -29.31
N ASP A 440 40.11 -11.70 -29.36
CA ASP A 440 39.23 -11.17 -28.31
C ASP A 440 37.82 -11.78 -28.42
N ASP A 441 37.13 -11.90 -27.29
CA ASP A 441 35.75 -12.38 -27.25
C ASP A 441 34.78 -11.26 -27.65
N PHE A 442 33.88 -11.57 -28.57
CA PHE A 442 32.80 -10.69 -29.00
C PHE A 442 31.47 -11.44 -29.03
N SER A 443 30.38 -10.77 -28.64
CA SER A 443 29.03 -11.32 -28.65
C SER A 443 28.02 -10.24 -29.04
N THR A 444 27.02 -10.61 -29.83
CA THR A 444 25.90 -9.75 -30.21
C THR A 444 24.63 -10.59 -30.33
N ASP A 445 23.47 -9.99 -30.08
CA ASP A 445 22.15 -10.61 -30.24
C ASP A 445 21.40 -10.12 -31.51
N HIS A 446 22.07 -9.31 -32.34
CA HIS A 446 21.55 -8.81 -33.60
C HIS A 446 22.63 -8.72 -34.68
N ASP A 447 22.21 -8.68 -35.95
CA ASP A 447 23.13 -8.52 -37.08
C ASP A 447 24.02 -7.28 -36.88
N THR A 448 25.32 -7.46 -37.08
CA THR A 448 26.34 -6.45 -36.79
C THR A 448 27.40 -6.44 -37.90
N THR A 449 27.92 -5.26 -38.24
CA THR A 449 29.07 -5.13 -39.13
C THR A 449 30.24 -4.54 -38.35
N LEU A 450 31.39 -5.21 -38.40
CA LEU A 450 32.64 -4.75 -37.81
C LEU A 450 33.60 -4.25 -38.88
N TYR A 451 34.32 -3.18 -38.58
CA TYR A 451 35.16 -2.45 -39.51
C TYR A 451 36.64 -2.58 -39.13
N ALA A 452 37.48 -3.02 -40.07
CA ALA A 452 38.91 -3.18 -39.83
C ALA A 452 39.64 -1.84 -39.90
N LYS A 453 40.50 -1.57 -38.91
CA LYS A 453 41.44 -0.45 -38.95
C LYS A 453 42.85 -0.94 -39.29
N TRP A 454 43.57 -0.17 -40.11
CA TRP A 454 44.92 -0.51 -40.55
C TRP A 454 45.96 0.51 -40.07
N SER A 455 47.13 0.03 -39.66
CA SER A 455 48.29 0.84 -39.25
C SER A 455 49.49 0.52 -40.13
N THR A 456 50.35 1.50 -40.45
CA THR A 456 51.65 1.24 -41.08
C THR A 456 52.73 1.16 -40.00
N LEU A 457 53.54 0.10 -40.01
CA LEU A 457 54.69 -0.05 -39.11
C LEU A 457 55.96 -0.11 -39.96
N HIS A 458 56.85 0.87 -39.80
CA HIS A 458 58.12 0.98 -40.50
C HIS A 458 59.29 0.94 -39.49
N LEU A 459 60.31 0.10 -39.73
CA LEU A 459 61.49 -0.09 -38.88
C LEU A 459 62.76 0.27 -39.68
N ASP A 460 63.45 1.31 -39.26
CA ASP A 460 64.75 1.76 -39.76
C ASP A 460 65.89 1.26 -38.87
N SER A 461 67.03 0.93 -39.47
CA SER A 461 68.26 0.62 -38.72
C SER A 461 69.46 1.37 -39.28
N GLU A 462 70.22 2.06 -38.43
CA GLU A 462 71.53 2.65 -38.79
C GLU A 462 72.70 1.87 -38.17
N GLU A 463 73.76 1.66 -38.95
CA GLU A 463 74.99 1.02 -38.47
C GLU A 463 75.84 2.00 -37.64
N ASN A 464 75.94 1.76 -36.32
CA ASN A 464 76.68 2.63 -35.40
C ASN A 464 77.97 1.96 -34.84
N TRP A 465 78.72 1.31 -35.72
CA TRP A 465 79.92 0.53 -35.37
C TRP A 465 81.02 1.33 -34.65
N THR A 466 81.19 2.61 -35.02
CA THR A 466 82.32 3.44 -34.57
C THR A 466 82.07 4.15 -33.24
N ALA A 467 80.83 4.52 -32.89
CA ALA A 467 80.57 5.20 -31.61
C ALA A 467 80.74 4.27 -30.40
N ASN A 468 80.54 2.96 -30.57
CA ASN A 468 80.74 1.96 -29.51
C ASN A 468 82.05 1.16 -29.65
N LYS A 469 83.13 1.84 -30.07
CA LYS A 469 84.51 1.30 -30.07
C LYS A 469 84.64 -0.09 -30.73
N GLY A 470 83.93 -0.35 -31.82
CA GLY A 470 84.04 -1.58 -32.62
C GLY A 470 83.42 -2.83 -31.98
N LYS A 471 82.39 -2.69 -31.14
CA LYS A 471 81.70 -3.83 -30.49
C LYS A 471 80.32 -4.19 -31.07
N GLY A 472 79.94 -3.66 -32.24
CA GLY A 472 78.69 -4.01 -32.91
C GLY A 472 77.45 -3.52 -32.17
N ALA A 473 77.03 -2.31 -32.46
CA ALA A 473 75.73 -1.77 -32.05
C ALA A 473 74.92 -1.40 -33.30
N VAL A 474 73.62 -1.69 -33.28
CA VAL A 474 72.65 -1.29 -34.30
C VAL A 474 71.65 -0.37 -33.60
N ASP A 475 71.46 0.84 -34.15
CA ASP A 475 70.40 1.73 -33.71
C ASP A 475 69.13 1.33 -34.45
N LEU A 476 68.07 0.96 -33.70
CA LEU A 476 66.76 0.59 -34.24
C LEU A 476 65.79 1.73 -33.98
N SER A 477 65.22 2.29 -35.03
CA SER A 477 64.15 3.29 -34.96
C SER A 477 62.91 2.79 -35.68
N TRP A 478 61.72 3.13 -35.20
CA TRP A 478 60.48 2.87 -35.93
C TRP A 478 59.59 4.10 -35.87
N ILE A 479 58.78 4.29 -36.90
CA ILE A 479 57.74 5.31 -36.94
C ILE A 479 56.41 4.59 -36.96
N GLN A 480 55.55 4.92 -36.00
CA GLN A 480 54.20 4.41 -35.90
C GLN A 480 53.23 5.57 -35.70
N THR A 481 52.22 5.66 -36.55
CA THR A 481 51.36 6.86 -36.69
C THR A 481 50.11 6.81 -35.81
N ASP A 482 49.87 5.72 -35.08
CA ASP A 482 48.78 5.57 -34.11
C ASP A 482 49.31 5.43 -32.67
N SER A 483 48.65 6.08 -31.70
CA SER A 483 49.26 6.42 -30.40
C SER A 483 48.56 5.83 -29.17
N ALA A 484 48.01 4.60 -29.19
CA ALA A 484 47.39 4.05 -27.96
C ALA A 484 47.56 2.53 -27.75
N ASP A 485 47.83 2.18 -26.48
CA ASP A 485 47.78 0.88 -25.79
C ASP A 485 48.44 -0.33 -26.48
N LYS A 486 49.77 -0.28 -26.64
CA LYS A 486 50.56 -1.39 -27.22
C LYS A 486 51.76 -1.77 -26.34
N VAL A 487 52.10 -3.06 -26.33
CA VAL A 487 53.34 -3.59 -25.75
C VAL A 487 54.36 -3.80 -26.87
N PHE A 488 55.47 -3.08 -26.83
CA PHE A 488 56.61 -3.25 -27.72
C PHE A 488 57.52 -4.33 -27.17
N LYS A 489 57.90 -5.32 -27.98
CA LYS A 489 58.87 -6.35 -27.60
C LYS A 489 59.96 -6.49 -28.65
N ILE A 490 61.22 -6.54 -28.20
CA ILE A 490 62.40 -6.75 -29.05
C ILE A 490 62.99 -8.11 -28.70
N TYR A 491 63.25 -8.93 -29.72
CA TYR A 491 63.86 -10.25 -29.58
C TYR A 491 65.20 -10.29 -30.33
N GLN A 492 66.19 -10.98 -29.77
CA GLN A 492 67.48 -11.23 -30.40
C GLN A 492 67.68 -12.74 -30.60
N LYS A 493 68.22 -13.12 -31.77
CA LYS A 493 68.65 -14.48 -32.09
C LYS A 493 70.11 -14.47 -32.56
N LYS A 494 70.93 -15.34 -31.98
CA LYS A 494 72.32 -15.59 -32.44
C LYS A 494 72.31 -16.64 -33.56
N GLU A 495 73.31 -16.63 -34.44
CA GLU A 495 73.38 -17.39 -35.71
C GLU A 495 72.85 -18.84 -35.63
N ASN A 496 73.05 -19.56 -34.51
CA ASN A 496 72.57 -20.93 -34.32
C ASN A 496 71.81 -21.16 -32.98
N GLY A 497 71.14 -20.13 -32.43
CA GLY A 497 70.40 -20.21 -31.15
C GLY A 497 68.89 -20.00 -31.29
N ASN A 498 68.16 -20.09 -30.16
CA ASN A 498 66.73 -19.74 -30.08
C ASN A 498 66.54 -18.21 -30.02
N TRP A 499 65.35 -17.74 -30.38
CA TRP A 499 64.95 -16.34 -30.12
C TRP A 499 64.86 -16.10 -28.61
N THR A 500 65.46 -15.01 -28.15
CA THR A 500 65.42 -14.55 -26.75
C THR A 500 64.85 -13.14 -26.69
N GLU A 501 63.84 -12.92 -25.85
CA GLU A 501 63.30 -11.58 -25.58
C GLU A 501 64.39 -10.74 -24.91
N VAL A 502 64.75 -9.62 -25.52
CA VAL A 502 65.78 -8.71 -24.99
C VAL A 502 65.19 -7.47 -24.33
N LYS A 503 63.98 -7.04 -24.71
CA LYS A 503 63.27 -5.93 -24.05
C LYS A 503 61.77 -5.99 -24.30
N SER A 504 60.98 -5.52 -23.32
CA SER A 504 59.54 -5.22 -23.50
C SER A 504 59.20 -3.86 -22.86
N ALA A 505 58.34 -3.06 -23.47
CA ALA A 505 57.85 -1.79 -22.91
C ALA A 505 56.41 -1.51 -23.33
N THR A 506 55.65 -0.83 -22.48
CA THR A 506 54.28 -0.37 -22.77
C THR A 506 54.21 1.10 -23.20
N SER A 507 55.34 1.83 -23.14
CA SER A 507 55.48 3.24 -23.52
C SER A 507 56.92 3.54 -23.99
N ILE A 508 57.09 4.51 -24.90
CA ILE A 508 58.39 4.84 -25.52
C ILE A 508 59.24 5.84 -24.71
N THR A 509 58.73 6.33 -23.58
CA THR A 509 59.38 7.36 -22.74
C THR A 509 60.04 6.84 -21.46
N ASP A 510 59.80 5.58 -21.09
CA ASP A 510 60.17 5.08 -19.77
C ASP A 510 61.34 4.08 -19.91
N ASP A 511 62.58 4.58 -19.80
CA ASP A 511 63.71 3.96 -19.07
C ASP A 511 65.09 4.43 -19.57
N LEU A 512 65.69 5.39 -18.87
CA LEU A 512 67.14 5.57 -18.82
C LEU A 512 67.68 4.67 -17.68
N GLY A 513 68.51 3.70 -18.04
CA GLY A 513 68.73 2.46 -17.30
C GLY A 513 69.33 2.55 -15.89
N GLU A 514 68.89 1.63 -15.03
CA GLU A 514 69.45 1.36 -13.69
C GLU A 514 70.81 0.64 -13.75
N VAL A 515 71.76 1.05 -12.90
CA VAL A 515 73.02 0.34 -12.65
C VAL A 515 73.15 0.08 -11.13
N LYS A 516 73.31 -1.19 -10.75
CA LYS A 516 73.38 -1.64 -9.34
C LYS A 516 74.82 -1.98 -8.95
N ALA A 517 75.28 -1.45 -7.81
CA ALA A 517 76.56 -1.83 -7.19
C ALA A 517 76.31 -2.33 -5.76
N SER A 518 76.83 -3.50 -5.41
CA SER A 518 76.67 -4.13 -4.09
C SER A 518 78.01 -4.28 -3.38
N PHE A 519 78.05 -3.92 -2.09
CA PHE A 519 79.26 -4.01 -1.25
C PHE A 519 79.01 -4.99 -0.09
N VAL A 520 80.00 -5.82 0.22
CA VAL A 520 79.87 -6.88 1.23
C VAL A 520 81.06 -6.83 2.20
N ARG A 521 80.84 -7.36 3.41
CA ARG A 521 81.68 -7.44 4.63
C ARG A 521 83.20 -7.42 4.41
N ASN A 522 83.91 -6.64 5.23
CA ASN A 522 85.36 -6.76 5.41
C ASN A 522 85.68 -7.91 6.40
N THR A 523 86.63 -8.78 6.08
CA THR A 523 86.93 -10.00 6.84
C THR A 523 88.01 -9.84 7.90
N ASP A 524 88.63 -8.67 7.98
CA ASP A 524 89.87 -8.49 8.72
C ASP A 524 89.62 -7.76 10.06
N ASP A 525 90.33 -8.18 11.11
CA ASP A 525 90.10 -7.78 12.51
C ASP A 525 90.27 -6.26 12.80
N GLU A 526 90.82 -5.49 11.85
CA GLU A 526 91.08 -4.05 11.98
C GLU A 526 89.97 -3.15 11.42
N ASN A 527 89.03 -3.71 10.65
CA ASN A 527 87.86 -3.02 10.10
C ASN A 527 88.17 -1.74 9.27
N THR A 528 88.96 -1.88 8.21
CA THR A 528 89.38 -0.80 7.29
C THR A 528 88.28 -0.39 6.29
N GLU A 529 88.29 0.89 5.87
CA GLU A 529 87.29 1.51 4.96
C GLU A 529 87.43 0.98 3.51
N GLN A 530 86.30 0.73 2.82
CA GLN A 530 86.28 0.38 1.38
C GLN A 530 86.15 1.65 0.52
N ILE A 531 86.89 1.70 -0.59
CA ILE A 531 86.88 2.83 -1.52
C ILE A 531 86.35 2.36 -2.88
N TYR A 532 85.32 3.03 -3.40
CA TYR A 532 84.74 2.76 -4.72
C TYR A 532 84.81 3.99 -5.63
N THR A 533 85.46 3.86 -6.79
CA THR A 533 85.54 4.92 -7.80
C THR A 533 84.43 4.74 -8.84
N VAL A 534 83.68 5.81 -9.09
CA VAL A 534 82.49 5.79 -9.96
C VAL A 534 82.88 5.72 -11.44
N PRO A 535 82.45 4.68 -12.18
CA PRO A 535 82.92 4.45 -13.55
C PRO A 535 82.23 5.33 -14.61
N TYR A 536 81.06 5.89 -14.31
CA TYR A 536 80.33 6.85 -15.16
C TYR A 536 79.25 7.58 -14.35
N SER A 537 78.86 8.79 -14.77
CA SER A 537 77.89 9.61 -14.04
C SER A 537 76.47 9.01 -14.11
N GLY A 538 75.75 8.96 -12.98
CA GLY A 538 74.38 8.39 -12.94
C GLY A 538 73.80 8.24 -11.53
N ILE A 539 72.56 7.74 -11.45
CA ILE A 539 71.93 7.37 -10.17
C ILE A 539 72.37 5.96 -9.79
N TYR A 540 73.00 5.84 -8.62
CA TYR A 540 73.44 4.57 -8.05
C TYR A 540 72.56 4.20 -6.86
N GLU A 541 72.14 2.94 -6.84
CA GLU A 541 71.53 2.31 -5.68
C GLU A 541 72.58 1.46 -4.98
N PHE A 542 72.80 1.71 -3.68
CA PHE A 542 73.77 0.97 -2.87
C PHE A 542 73.08 0.23 -1.73
N ILE A 543 73.62 -0.95 -1.41
CA ILE A 543 73.19 -1.80 -0.31
C ILE A 543 74.39 -2.11 0.58
N LEU A 544 74.28 -1.78 1.86
CA LEU A 544 75.27 -2.10 2.90
C LEU A 544 74.65 -3.08 3.88
N ASN A 545 75.27 -4.24 4.07
CA ASN A 545 74.81 -5.26 5.00
C ASN A 545 75.76 -5.33 6.19
N GLY A 546 75.28 -4.99 7.39
CA GLY A 546 76.02 -5.11 8.64
C GLY A 546 76.17 -6.58 9.07
N ALA A 547 77.21 -6.86 9.86
CA ALA A 547 77.44 -8.20 10.40
C ALA A 547 76.44 -8.55 11.52
N GLN A 548 76.09 -9.83 11.63
CA GLN A 548 75.28 -10.38 12.72
C GLN A 548 75.98 -10.17 14.08
N GLY A 549 75.22 -9.83 15.13
CA GLY A 549 75.75 -9.78 16.50
C GLY A 549 76.27 -11.15 16.96
N GLY A 550 77.26 -11.22 17.84
CA GLY A 550 77.70 -12.51 18.39
C GLY A 550 76.70 -13.12 19.35
N ASN A 551 76.87 -14.42 19.55
CA ASN A 551 75.98 -15.23 20.38
C ASN A 551 76.32 -15.05 21.86
N HIS A 552 75.31 -15.02 22.73
CA HIS A 552 75.50 -15.03 24.19
C HIS A 552 74.83 -16.27 24.79
N GLY A 553 75.65 -17.25 25.20
CA GLY A 553 75.16 -18.56 25.61
C GLY A 553 74.43 -19.26 24.46
N ASN A 554 73.20 -19.71 24.70
CA ASN A 554 72.37 -20.37 23.69
C ASN A 554 71.54 -19.39 22.82
N LEU A 555 71.69 -18.08 23.04
CA LEU A 555 70.99 -17.05 22.26
C LEU A 555 71.86 -16.64 21.07
N ILE A 556 71.31 -16.83 19.87
CA ILE A 556 71.95 -16.43 18.61
C ILE A 556 71.84 -14.91 18.48
N GLY A 557 72.95 -14.22 18.23
CA GLY A 557 72.95 -12.77 18.06
C GLY A 557 72.12 -12.33 16.85
N GLY A 558 71.46 -11.17 16.97
CA GLY A 558 70.54 -10.66 15.96
C GLY A 558 71.22 -10.37 14.61
N ASN A 559 70.47 -10.52 13.51
CA ASN A 559 70.94 -10.21 12.16
C ASN A 559 71.39 -8.74 12.05
N GLY A 560 72.55 -8.51 11.46
CA GLY A 560 73.09 -7.16 11.29
C GLY A 560 72.18 -6.27 10.43
N GLY A 561 72.16 -4.97 10.71
CA GLY A 561 71.30 -4.02 10.01
C GLY A 561 71.65 -3.89 8.52
N LYS A 562 70.64 -3.76 7.66
CA LYS A 562 70.78 -3.46 6.23
C LYS A 562 70.46 -1.99 5.98
N VAL A 563 71.34 -1.29 5.28
CA VAL A 563 71.11 0.09 4.82
C VAL A 563 71.05 0.09 3.31
N THR A 564 70.02 0.72 2.76
CA THR A 564 69.88 0.93 1.32
C THR A 564 69.72 2.42 1.05
N GLY A 565 70.35 2.92 -0.01
CA GLY A 565 70.25 4.32 -0.40
C GLY A 565 70.39 4.51 -1.90
N ARG A 566 69.85 5.63 -2.39
CA ARG A 566 69.91 6.04 -3.79
C ARG A 566 70.58 7.41 -3.86
N ILE A 567 71.63 7.54 -4.67
CA ILE A 567 72.42 8.78 -4.77
C ILE A 567 72.90 9.00 -6.20
N TYR A 568 72.86 10.24 -6.67
CA TYR A 568 73.49 10.62 -7.94
C TYR A 568 74.99 10.88 -7.72
N LEU A 569 75.83 10.25 -8.54
CA LEU A 569 77.29 10.37 -8.49
C LEU A 569 77.86 10.71 -9.87
N TYR A 570 78.95 11.47 -9.89
CA TYR A 570 79.67 11.83 -11.11
C TYR A 570 80.82 10.86 -11.39
N GLU A 571 81.14 10.65 -12.67
CA GLU A 571 82.29 9.86 -13.12
C GLU A 571 83.59 10.33 -12.44
N GLY A 572 84.34 9.39 -11.88
CA GLY A 572 85.58 9.65 -11.15
C GLY A 572 85.41 10.03 -9.67
N GLU A 573 84.18 10.26 -9.16
CA GLU A 573 83.96 10.46 -7.72
C GLU A 573 84.32 9.19 -6.92
N THR A 574 84.82 9.38 -5.70
CA THR A 574 85.19 8.28 -4.81
C THR A 574 84.27 8.20 -3.59
N LEU A 575 83.63 7.04 -3.40
CA LEU A 575 82.79 6.75 -2.25
C LEU A 575 83.60 5.97 -1.20
N VAL A 576 83.59 6.45 0.04
CA VAL A 576 84.20 5.75 1.19
C VAL A 576 83.10 5.09 2.01
N VAL A 577 83.21 3.78 2.19
CA VAL A 577 82.18 2.93 2.79
C VAL A 577 82.76 2.16 3.98
N GLY A 578 82.17 2.36 5.15
CA GLY A 578 82.45 1.61 6.38
C GLY A 578 81.30 0.67 6.74
N VAL A 579 81.61 -0.59 7.07
CA VAL A 579 80.62 -1.59 7.49
C VAL A 579 81.02 -2.13 8.86
N GLY A 580 80.10 -2.15 9.82
CA GLY A 580 80.38 -2.61 11.20
C GLY A 580 80.71 -4.10 11.31
N SER A 581 81.60 -4.46 12.23
CA SER A 581 82.06 -5.83 12.49
C SER A 581 81.22 -6.57 13.56
N GLN A 582 81.38 -7.90 13.62
CA GLN A 582 80.75 -8.75 14.63
C GLN A 582 81.29 -8.40 16.04
N ASP A 583 80.41 -8.38 17.03
CA ASP A 583 80.70 -8.02 18.44
C ASP A 583 81.17 -6.58 18.70
N GLY A 584 81.02 -5.67 17.73
CA GLY A 584 81.36 -4.26 17.89
C GLY A 584 82.85 -4.01 18.12
N LYS A 585 83.72 -4.93 17.69
CA LYS A 585 85.18 -4.76 17.77
C LYS A 585 85.65 -3.77 16.71
N GLY A 586 85.84 -2.53 17.13
CA GLY A 586 86.36 -1.44 16.31
C GLY A 586 86.02 -0.08 16.91
N THR A 587 87.00 0.80 17.10
CA THR A 587 86.84 2.06 17.83
C THR A 587 86.17 3.19 17.03
N ARG A 588 85.87 2.99 15.73
CA ARG A 588 85.41 4.07 14.83
C ARG A 588 83.97 3.97 14.33
N TYR A 589 83.44 2.78 14.05
CA TYR A 589 82.07 2.60 13.51
C TYR A 589 81.38 1.37 14.11
N LYS A 590 80.22 1.57 14.76
CA LYS A 590 79.40 0.50 15.39
C LYS A 590 78.22 0.02 14.52
N GLY A 591 78.17 0.43 13.25
CA GLY A 591 77.13 0.09 12.26
C GLY A 591 77.59 0.39 10.83
N GLY A 592 76.73 0.18 9.82
CA GLY A 592 77.03 0.54 8.44
C GLY A 592 76.97 2.06 8.22
N THR A 593 78.00 2.66 7.61
CA THR A 593 78.10 4.10 7.34
C THR A 593 78.77 4.34 5.99
N ALA A 594 78.19 5.18 5.13
CA ALA A 594 78.85 5.64 3.91
C ALA A 594 78.83 7.18 3.86
N PHE A 595 79.94 7.79 3.44
CA PHE A 595 80.03 9.23 3.28
C PHE A 595 80.88 9.62 2.07
N ARG A 596 80.63 10.81 1.55
CA ARG A 596 81.36 11.38 0.42
C ARG A 596 82.63 12.06 0.94
N GLN A 597 83.79 11.76 0.36
CA GLN A 597 85.01 12.51 0.61
C GLN A 597 85.36 13.30 -0.66
N LYS A 598 85.40 14.64 -0.56
CA LYS A 598 86.05 15.45 -1.61
C LYS A 598 87.55 15.46 -1.31
N LEU A 599 88.36 15.04 -2.26
CA LEU A 599 89.80 15.33 -2.28
C LEU A 599 89.96 16.80 -2.71
N ASP A 600 90.19 17.68 -1.76
CA ASP A 600 90.77 18.99 -2.02
C ASP A 600 92.25 18.82 -2.40
N GLN A 601 92.64 19.41 -3.53
CA GLN A 601 93.93 19.20 -4.23
C GLN A 601 95.17 19.74 -3.49
N THR A 602 95.17 19.83 -2.16
CA THR A 602 96.33 20.27 -1.39
C THR A 602 96.47 19.41 -0.15
N GLY A 603 97.42 18.46 -0.17
CA GLY A 603 97.72 17.56 0.94
C GLY A 603 98.09 18.28 2.24
N ALA A 604 97.09 18.58 3.06
CA ALA A 604 97.20 18.93 4.47
C ALA A 604 95.89 18.56 5.17
N ALA A 605 95.98 17.82 6.27
CA ALA A 605 94.84 17.34 7.06
C ALA A 605 94.04 18.52 7.65
N GLY A 606 92.95 18.91 6.99
CA GLY A 606 91.92 19.81 7.48
C GLY A 606 90.58 19.08 7.52
N VAL A 607 90.05 18.85 8.73
CA VAL A 607 88.76 18.16 8.95
C VAL A 607 87.61 19.09 8.55
N GLY A 608 87.27 19.10 7.26
CA GLY A 608 86.03 19.68 6.74
C GLY A 608 84.92 18.63 6.68
N ARG A 609 84.21 18.44 7.80
CA ARG A 609 83.04 17.55 7.89
C ARG A 609 81.80 18.26 7.31
N GLU A 610 81.43 17.99 6.06
CA GLU A 610 80.02 18.14 5.65
C GLU A 610 79.26 16.87 6.03
N THR A 611 78.74 16.86 7.26
CA THR A 611 77.96 15.74 7.80
C THR A 611 76.54 15.74 7.25
N ASN A 612 76.29 14.98 6.19
CA ASN A 612 75.02 14.24 6.08
C ASN A 612 75.24 12.86 6.69
N GLN A 613 75.37 12.81 8.02
CA GLN A 613 75.46 11.56 8.76
C GLN A 613 74.09 10.91 8.82
N ILE A 614 73.91 9.78 8.13
CA ILE A 614 72.75 8.91 8.34
C ILE A 614 73.08 8.05 9.56
N TYR A 615 72.60 8.44 10.74
CA TYR A 615 72.63 7.60 11.94
C TYR A 615 71.38 6.71 11.97
N TYR A 616 71.55 5.41 12.22
CA TYR A 616 70.46 4.53 12.65
C TYR A 616 70.75 4.11 14.10
N TYR A 617 69.96 4.61 15.04
CA TYR A 617 69.89 4.11 16.42
C TYR A 617 68.73 3.12 16.51
N GLN A 618 68.98 1.90 16.94
CA GLN A 618 67.94 0.94 17.33
C GLN A 618 68.01 0.77 18.85
N GLY A 619 66.98 1.20 19.55
CA GLY A 619 66.81 0.99 20.99
C GLY A 619 65.36 0.60 21.26
N GLU A 620 65.13 -0.69 21.46
CA GLU A 620 64.01 -1.20 22.26
C GLU A 620 64.39 -1.07 23.74
N GLU A 621 63.50 -0.56 24.58
CA GLU A 621 63.40 -0.93 25.99
C GLU A 621 61.93 -1.14 26.35
N HIS A 622 61.74 -2.00 27.35
CA HIS A 622 60.52 -2.50 27.98
C HIS A 622 59.48 -1.45 28.38
#